data_AF-A0A1Q3DHD7-F1
#
_entry.id   AF-A0A1Q3DHD7-F1
#
_cell.length_a   1.000
_cell.length_b   1.000
_cell.length_c   1.000
_cell.angle_alpha   90.00
_cell.angle_beta   90.00
_cell.angle_gamma   90.00
#
_symmetry.space_group_name_H-M   'P 1'
#
loop_
_entity.id
_entity.type
_entity.pdbx_description
1 polymer ?
#
loop_
_entity_poly.entity_id
_entity_poly.type
_entity_poly.pdbx_seq_one_letter_code
_entity_poly.pdbx_strand_id
1 'polypeptide(L)'
;MESCCSLTLKPPPPLSTNLVLFNSKKPCTLQVSAISYKKFVHFALTETKHHTHLVPSPLHEKYCSMIDIDGETEVQLLSFQAPMVRLLRRLCIESETMQILDFAVFPKPEVDLPIFCANFFTTASMNIIVLDLNPLHDVITMRDYKDKYYKSLIPLGLKYAEFLPWGGKLTSESIKFFSPVVIWTKFASSQDKQGVLYSAFVDYYKAWLELMDKAVESTDATQILWNREAQHRYLTWRAEKVFTSSSYPDFVLCSLLFLSIPSDNNSY
;
A
#
# COMPACT_ATOMS: atom_id res chain seq x y z
N MET A 1 36.51 51.95 60.81
CA MET A 1 36.09 52.17 59.41
C MET A 1 35.49 50.84 58.98
N GLU A 2 34.21 50.63 58.70
CA GLU A 2 33.07 51.44 58.23
C GLU A 2 31.78 50.80 58.82
N SER A 3 30.95 51.57 59.52
CA SER A 3 29.64 52.08 59.07
C SER A 3 28.61 51.03 58.65
N CYS A 4 27.75 50.67 59.62
CA CYS A 4 26.41 50.15 59.40
C CYS A 4 25.50 51.32 58.97
N CYS A 5 24.65 51.14 57.96
CA CYS A 5 23.32 51.76 57.93
C CYS A 5 22.47 51.20 56.78
N SER A 6 21.33 50.63 57.18
CA SER A 6 20.17 50.26 56.40
C SER A 6 19.56 51.45 55.65
N LEU A 7 19.23 51.29 54.38
CA LEU A 7 18.29 52.17 53.68
C LEU A 7 17.32 51.39 52.79
N THR A 8 16.09 51.87 52.89
CA THR A 8 14.79 51.38 52.45
C THR A 8 14.60 51.35 50.94
N LEU A 9 13.87 50.33 50.49
CA LEU A 9 13.49 50.03 49.10
C LEU A 9 12.62 51.15 48.48
N LYS A 10 13.00 51.62 47.28
CA LYS A 10 12.11 52.34 46.36
C LYS A 10 11.45 51.34 45.40
N PRO A 11 10.14 51.47 45.09
CA PRO A 11 9.50 50.62 44.10
C PRO A 11 9.93 51.00 42.67
N PRO A 12 10.08 50.01 41.76
CA PRO A 12 10.41 50.26 40.36
C PRO A 12 9.22 50.86 39.60
N PRO A 13 9.46 51.59 38.49
CA PRO A 13 8.42 52.19 37.68
C PRO A 13 7.61 51.13 36.92
N PRO A 14 6.37 51.43 36.49
CA PRO A 14 5.51 50.47 35.80
C PRO A 14 6.09 50.12 34.42
N LEU A 15 6.28 48.82 34.18
CA LEU A 15 6.62 48.32 32.85
C LEU A 15 5.43 48.58 31.91
N SER A 16 5.70 49.34 30.85
CA SER A 16 4.80 49.50 29.70
C SER A 16 4.50 48.12 29.10
N THR A 17 3.22 47.75 29.09
CA THR A 17 2.69 46.60 28.36
C THR A 17 2.76 46.89 26.87
N ASN A 18 3.92 46.61 26.26
CA ASN A 18 3.98 46.38 24.84
C ASN A 18 3.27 45.04 24.56
N LEU A 19 2.04 45.13 24.07
CA LEU A 19 1.37 44.05 23.35
C LEU A 19 2.26 43.68 22.16
N VAL A 20 3.15 42.71 22.36
CA VAL A 20 3.77 41.99 21.25
C VAL A 20 2.62 41.27 20.56
N LEU A 21 2.21 41.81 19.41
CA LEU A 21 1.37 41.12 18.46
C LEU A 21 2.13 39.82 18.10
N PHE A 22 1.80 38.72 18.77
CA PHE A 22 2.19 37.41 18.31
C PHE A 22 1.55 37.27 16.94
N ASN A 23 2.37 37.45 15.89
CA ASN A 23 2.03 36.99 14.57
C ASN A 23 1.74 35.50 14.72
N SER A 24 0.45 35.19 14.79
CA SER A 24 -0.10 33.87 14.57
C SER A 24 0.48 33.39 13.25
N LYS A 25 1.57 32.62 13.33
CA LYS A 25 1.95 31.74 12.24
C LYS A 25 0.76 30.80 12.13
N LYS A 26 -0.10 31.07 11.15
CA LYS A 26 -1.10 30.10 10.67
C LYS A 26 -0.38 28.74 10.61
N PRO A 27 -0.94 27.66 11.16
CA PRO A 27 -0.40 26.34 10.93
C PRO A 27 -0.27 26.21 9.41
N CYS A 28 0.94 26.02 8.92
CA CYS A 28 1.14 25.68 7.52
C CYS A 28 0.54 24.28 7.39
N THR A 29 -0.70 24.21 6.92
CA THR A 29 -1.33 22.98 6.52
C THR A 29 -0.50 22.45 5.37
N LEU A 30 0.40 21.51 5.68
CA LEU A 30 1.15 20.77 4.69
C LEU A 30 0.13 19.92 3.92
N GLN A 31 -0.31 20.44 2.79
CA GLN A 31 -1.24 19.75 1.89
C GLN A 31 -0.51 18.56 1.25
N VAL A 32 -1.20 17.42 1.10
CA VAL A 32 -0.65 16.20 0.44
C VAL A 32 -0.47 16.36 -1.09
N SER A 33 -0.56 17.58 -1.61
CA SER A 33 -0.87 17.93 -3.00
C SER A 33 0.21 17.69 -4.08
N ALA A 34 1.26 16.91 -3.83
CA ALA A 34 2.32 16.72 -4.84
C ALA A 34 2.19 15.46 -5.71
N ILE A 35 1.50 14.40 -5.27
CA ILE A 35 1.37 13.14 -6.03
C ILE A 35 -0.10 12.68 -5.98
N SER A 36 -0.57 12.05 -7.06
CA SER A 36 -1.83 11.31 -7.06
C SER A 36 -1.55 9.86 -7.48
N TYR A 37 -1.98 8.90 -6.66
CA TYR A 37 -1.88 7.48 -7.00
C TYR A 37 -2.70 7.07 -8.22
N LYS A 38 -3.59 7.95 -8.71
CA LYS A 38 -4.31 7.77 -9.98
C LYS A 38 -3.36 7.52 -11.15
N LYS A 39 -2.17 8.11 -11.18
CA LYS A 39 -1.17 7.87 -12.26
C LYS A 39 -0.63 6.44 -12.25
N PHE A 40 -0.47 5.83 -11.08
CA PHE A 40 -0.01 4.44 -10.92
C PHE A 40 -1.07 3.48 -11.44
N VAL A 41 -2.32 3.70 -11.03
CA VAL A 41 -3.47 2.91 -11.49
C VAL A 41 -3.67 3.06 -12.99
N HIS A 42 -3.60 4.28 -13.52
CA HIS A 42 -3.75 4.52 -14.95
C HIS A 42 -2.69 3.78 -15.78
N PHE A 43 -1.42 3.85 -15.35
CA PHE A 43 -0.36 3.06 -15.96
C PHE A 43 -0.68 1.56 -15.90
N ALA A 44 -0.99 1.02 -14.73
CA ALA A 44 -1.25 -0.41 -14.55
C ALA A 44 -2.41 -0.90 -15.44
N LEU A 45 -3.53 -0.19 -15.47
CA LEU A 45 -4.68 -0.55 -16.30
C LEU A 45 -4.37 -0.45 -17.80
N THR A 46 -3.58 0.55 -18.21
CA THR A 46 -3.17 0.72 -19.61
C THR A 46 -2.23 -0.40 -20.03
N GLU A 47 -1.20 -0.66 -19.22
CA GLU A 47 -0.24 -1.73 -19.48
C GLU A 47 -0.94 -3.09 -19.54
N THR A 48 -1.83 -3.40 -18.58
CA THR A 48 -2.57 -4.67 -18.57
C THR A 48 -3.36 -4.90 -19.86
N LYS A 49 -3.94 -3.86 -20.45
CA LYS A 49 -4.70 -3.96 -21.70
C LYS A 49 -3.84 -4.34 -22.91
N HIS A 50 -2.52 -4.15 -22.85
CA HIS A 50 -1.60 -4.63 -23.87
C HIS A 50 -1.31 -6.13 -23.75
N HIS A 51 -1.46 -6.70 -22.55
CA HIS A 51 -1.20 -8.11 -22.27
C HIS A 51 -2.48 -8.96 -22.30
N THR A 52 -3.62 -8.40 -21.90
CA THR A 52 -4.87 -9.16 -21.80
C THR A 52 -6.12 -8.26 -21.87
N HIS A 53 -7.28 -8.87 -22.10
CA HIS A 53 -8.55 -8.13 -22.16
C HIS A 53 -9.17 -8.00 -20.76
N LEU A 54 -9.21 -6.77 -20.24
CA LEU A 54 -9.86 -6.46 -18.96
C LEU A 54 -11.37 -6.25 -19.15
N VAL A 55 -12.17 -6.96 -18.35
CA VAL A 55 -13.63 -6.81 -18.25
C VAL A 55 -13.98 -6.31 -16.85
N PRO A 56 -14.93 -5.36 -16.68
CA PRO A 56 -15.40 -4.98 -15.35
C PRO A 56 -15.87 -6.19 -14.54
N SER A 57 -15.47 -6.28 -13.28
CA SER A 57 -15.97 -7.32 -12.37
C SER A 57 -17.41 -7.00 -11.95
N PRO A 58 -18.26 -8.00 -11.65
CA PRO A 58 -19.57 -7.77 -11.03
C PRO A 58 -19.52 -6.95 -9.73
N LEU A 59 -18.36 -6.94 -9.07
CA LEU A 59 -18.11 -6.12 -7.88
C LEU A 59 -18.03 -4.62 -8.17
N HIS A 60 -17.75 -4.23 -9.41
CA HIS A 60 -17.70 -2.83 -9.81
C HIS A 60 -19.06 -2.19 -9.55
N GLU A 61 -20.14 -2.77 -10.09
CA GLU A 61 -21.51 -2.26 -9.96
C GLU A 61 -21.94 -2.05 -8.50
N LYS A 62 -21.45 -2.90 -7.60
CA LYS A 62 -21.85 -2.87 -6.19
C LYS A 62 -21.08 -1.84 -5.35
N TYR A 63 -19.90 -1.39 -5.80
CA TYR A 63 -18.97 -0.65 -4.92
C TYR A 63 -18.17 0.49 -5.58
N CYS A 64 -18.56 0.98 -6.77
CA CYS A 64 -17.83 1.98 -7.57
C CYS A 64 -17.26 3.20 -6.81
N SER A 65 -18.06 3.82 -5.93
CA SER A 65 -17.65 4.97 -5.15
C SER A 65 -18.47 5.02 -3.88
N MET A 66 -17.80 5.28 -2.76
CA MET A 66 -18.41 5.53 -1.46
C MET A 66 -17.85 6.85 -0.95
N ILE A 67 -18.74 7.70 -0.43
CA ILE A 67 -18.33 8.88 0.33
C ILE A 67 -18.35 8.45 1.79
N ASP A 68 -17.27 8.76 2.52
CA ASP A 68 -17.20 8.47 3.95
C ASP A 68 -18.26 9.27 4.74
N ILE A 69 -18.50 8.89 5.99
CA ILE A 69 -19.52 9.45 6.88
C ILE A 69 -19.30 10.96 7.09
N ASP A 70 -18.06 11.42 6.95
CA ASP A 70 -17.68 12.83 7.06
C ASP A 70 -18.05 13.68 5.82
N GLY A 71 -18.40 13.05 4.69
CA GLY A 71 -18.76 13.73 3.45
C GLY A 71 -17.57 14.25 2.63
N GLU A 72 -16.35 14.20 3.18
CA GLU A 72 -15.16 14.86 2.63
C GLU A 72 -14.19 13.85 1.99
N THR A 73 -14.23 12.59 2.42
CA THR A 73 -13.32 11.55 1.95
C THR A 73 -13.98 10.69 0.86
N GLU A 74 -13.47 10.78 -0.38
CA GLU A 74 -13.92 9.93 -1.49
C GLU A 74 -13.15 8.60 -1.50
N VAL A 75 -13.88 7.49 -1.41
CA VAL A 75 -13.38 6.13 -1.53
C VAL A 75 -13.71 5.60 -2.92
N GLN A 76 -12.71 5.50 -3.79
CA GLN A 76 -12.89 5.04 -5.17
C GLN A 76 -12.45 3.58 -5.31
N LEU A 77 -13.37 2.72 -5.76
CA LEU A 77 -13.05 1.33 -6.07
C LEU A 77 -13.26 1.04 -7.56
N LEU A 78 -12.27 0.41 -8.19
CA LEU A 78 -12.48 -0.30 -9.45
C LEU A 78 -12.09 -1.75 -9.31
N SER A 79 -12.81 -2.62 -10.01
CA SER A 79 -12.48 -4.02 -10.08
C SER A 79 -12.71 -4.57 -11.49
N PHE A 80 -11.81 -5.45 -11.91
CA PHE A 80 -11.77 -6.05 -13.24
C PHE A 80 -11.42 -7.53 -13.13
N GLN A 81 -11.74 -8.27 -14.18
CA GLN A 81 -11.36 -9.66 -14.41
C GLN A 81 -10.70 -9.78 -15.79
N ALA A 82 -9.93 -10.86 -15.98
CA ALA A 82 -9.33 -11.22 -17.27
C ALA A 82 -9.18 -12.76 -17.35
N PRO A 83 -8.82 -13.34 -18.51
CA PRO A 83 -8.65 -14.79 -18.67
C PRO A 83 -7.84 -15.48 -17.55
N MET A 84 -6.67 -14.95 -17.17
CA MET A 84 -5.84 -15.50 -16.08
C MET A 84 -5.98 -14.74 -14.74
N VAL A 85 -6.78 -13.67 -14.72
CA VAL A 85 -6.93 -12.78 -13.56
C VAL A 85 -8.33 -12.94 -12.98
N ARG A 86 -8.41 -13.57 -11.81
CA ARG A 86 -9.65 -13.70 -11.05
C ARG A 86 -10.17 -12.35 -10.60
N LEU A 87 -9.29 -11.47 -10.14
CA LEU A 87 -9.66 -10.15 -9.65
C LEU A 87 -8.45 -9.20 -9.66
N LEU A 88 -8.49 -8.19 -10.53
CA LEU A 88 -7.70 -6.97 -10.38
C LEU A 88 -8.58 -5.96 -9.66
N ARG A 89 -8.08 -5.38 -8.57
CA ARG A 89 -8.84 -4.36 -7.82
C ARG A 89 -7.94 -3.20 -7.45
N ARG A 90 -8.53 -2.01 -7.42
CA ARG A 90 -7.90 -0.79 -6.93
C ARG A 90 -8.86 -0.09 -5.98
N LEU A 91 -8.32 0.31 -4.85
CA LEU A 91 -8.95 1.18 -3.89
C LEU A 91 -8.06 2.41 -3.71
N CYS A 92 -8.63 3.58 -3.89
CA CYS A 92 -7.95 4.85 -3.72
C CYS A 92 -8.74 5.68 -2.72
N ILE A 93 -8.04 6.20 -1.71
CA ILE A 93 -8.55 7.26 -0.83
C ILE A 93 -7.68 8.48 -1.04
N GLU A 94 -8.33 9.63 -1.24
CA GLU A 94 -7.68 10.92 -1.40
C GLU A 94 -8.39 11.93 -0.50
N SER A 95 -7.64 12.52 0.44
CA SER A 95 -8.08 13.62 1.29
C SER A 95 -7.00 14.71 1.32
N GLU A 96 -7.27 15.82 2.01
CA GLU A 96 -6.27 16.90 2.16
C GLU A 96 -4.99 16.45 2.88
N THR A 97 -5.10 15.46 3.77
CA THR A 97 -4.07 15.04 4.73
C THR A 97 -3.46 13.69 4.44
N MET A 98 -4.09 12.89 3.56
CA MET A 98 -3.70 11.51 3.30
C MET A 98 -4.03 11.05 1.88
N GLN A 99 -3.19 10.15 1.36
CA GLN A 99 -3.51 9.33 0.20
C GLN A 99 -3.23 7.85 0.48
N ILE A 100 -4.16 7.00 0.07
CA ILE A 100 -4.04 5.54 0.16
C ILE A 100 -4.24 4.93 -1.22
N LEU A 101 -3.38 3.98 -1.56
CA LEU A 101 -3.57 3.04 -2.66
C LEU A 101 -3.53 1.62 -2.10
N ASP A 102 -4.60 0.85 -2.29
CA ASP A 102 -4.56 -0.61 -2.27
C ASP A 102 -4.85 -1.10 -3.69
N PHE A 103 -3.80 -1.57 -4.37
CA PHE A 103 -3.89 -2.15 -5.69
C PHE A 103 -3.34 -3.56 -5.66
N ALA A 104 -4.12 -4.52 -6.14
CA ALA A 104 -3.63 -5.89 -6.21
C ALA A 104 -4.33 -6.73 -7.27
N VAL A 105 -3.59 -7.71 -7.77
CA VAL A 105 -4.02 -8.61 -8.85
C VAL A 105 -3.96 -10.05 -8.36
N PHE A 106 -5.12 -10.68 -8.30
CA PHE A 106 -5.26 -12.08 -7.94
C PHE A 106 -5.40 -12.93 -9.20
N PRO A 107 -4.51 -13.91 -9.42
CA PRO A 107 -4.66 -14.85 -10.51
C PRO A 107 -5.85 -15.79 -10.27
N LYS A 108 -6.31 -16.48 -11.30
CA LYS A 108 -7.22 -17.61 -11.11
C LYS A 108 -6.47 -18.82 -10.51
N PRO A 109 -7.15 -19.74 -9.80
CA PRO A 109 -6.50 -20.89 -9.18
C PRO A 109 -5.80 -21.85 -10.15
N GLU A 110 -6.18 -21.83 -11.42
CA GLU A 110 -5.51 -22.58 -12.50
C GLU A 110 -4.09 -22.10 -12.75
N VAL A 111 -3.75 -20.88 -12.33
CA VAL A 111 -2.42 -20.29 -12.54
C VAL A 111 -1.78 -19.96 -11.18
N ASP A 112 -0.61 -20.54 -10.91
CA ASP A 112 0.11 -20.39 -9.64
C ASP A 112 0.93 -19.09 -9.53
N LEU A 113 0.55 -18.04 -10.27
CA LEU A 113 1.25 -16.75 -10.25
C LEU A 113 1.31 -16.16 -8.83
N PRO A 114 2.38 -15.42 -8.51
CA PRO A 114 2.39 -14.53 -7.35
C PRO A 114 1.24 -13.53 -7.40
N ILE A 115 0.78 -13.06 -6.24
CA ILE A 115 -0.21 -12.00 -6.12
C ILE A 115 0.52 -10.66 -6.23
N PHE A 116 0.22 -9.85 -7.25
CA PHE A 116 0.75 -8.49 -7.29
C PHE A 116 0.09 -7.66 -6.19
N CYS A 117 0.89 -6.92 -5.41
CA CYS A 117 0.41 -6.12 -4.30
C CYS A 117 1.16 -4.79 -4.20
N ALA A 118 0.41 -3.70 -4.18
CA ALA A 118 0.87 -2.35 -3.89
C ALA A 118 -0.05 -1.73 -2.83
N ASN A 119 0.46 -1.60 -1.61
CA ASN A 119 -0.20 -0.91 -0.50
C ASN A 119 0.60 0.31 -0.10
N PHE A 120 0.16 1.47 -0.55
CA PHE A 120 0.83 2.74 -0.34
C PHE A 120 -0.01 3.63 0.55
N PHE A 121 0.63 4.22 1.53
CA PHE A 121 0.05 5.22 2.41
C PHE A 121 0.98 6.41 2.48
N THR A 122 0.41 7.58 2.26
CA THR A 122 1.14 8.84 2.25
C THR A 122 0.40 9.87 3.06
N THR A 123 1.15 10.57 3.89
CA THR A 123 0.73 11.82 4.52
C THR A 123 1.66 12.94 4.07
N ALA A 124 1.39 14.15 4.56
CA ALA A 124 2.24 15.31 4.37
C ALA A 124 3.74 15.07 4.67
N SER A 125 4.05 14.22 5.65
CA SER A 125 5.41 14.05 6.18
C SER A 125 5.98 12.66 5.96
N MET A 126 5.18 11.63 5.69
CA MET A 126 5.62 10.24 5.73
C MET A 126 4.96 9.40 4.64
N ASN A 127 5.71 8.41 4.16
CA ASN A 127 5.24 7.35 3.27
C ASN A 127 5.48 6.01 3.93
N ILE A 128 4.49 5.12 3.88
CA ILE A 128 4.57 3.74 4.33
C ILE A 128 4.14 2.88 3.13
N ILE A 129 5.09 2.13 2.60
CA ILE A 129 4.95 1.48 1.29
C ILE A 129 5.26 0.00 1.43
N VAL A 130 4.34 -0.81 0.91
CA VAL A 130 4.57 -2.22 0.58
C VAL A 130 4.32 -2.39 -0.91
N LEU A 131 5.34 -2.82 -1.66
CA LEU A 131 5.23 -3.23 -3.06
C LEU A 131 5.87 -4.61 -3.21
N ASP A 132 5.10 -5.58 -3.70
CA ASP A 132 5.56 -6.95 -3.78
C ASP A 132 4.84 -7.75 -4.88
N LEU A 133 5.46 -8.85 -5.27
CA LEU A 133 4.84 -9.97 -5.94
C LEU A 133 4.71 -11.07 -4.87
N ASN A 134 3.69 -10.98 -4.02
CA ASN A 134 3.55 -11.88 -2.87
C ASN A 134 3.47 -13.33 -3.34
N PRO A 135 4.28 -14.24 -2.79
CA PRO A 135 4.29 -15.62 -3.21
C PRO A 135 2.97 -16.30 -2.87
N LEU A 136 2.43 -17.07 -3.82
CA LEU A 136 1.27 -17.90 -3.56
C LEU A 136 1.65 -19.03 -2.58
N HIS A 137 2.82 -19.63 -2.78
CA HIS A 137 3.33 -20.76 -2.00
C HIS A 137 4.57 -20.38 -1.19
N ASP A 138 4.77 -21.03 -0.04
CA ASP A 138 5.87 -20.69 0.88
C ASP A 138 7.24 -20.85 0.22
N VAL A 139 7.91 -19.73 -0.05
CA VAL A 139 9.24 -19.67 -0.70
C VAL A 139 10.39 -20.12 0.21
N ILE A 140 10.16 -20.32 1.50
CA ILE A 140 11.16 -20.88 2.42
C ILE A 140 11.26 -22.39 2.22
N THR A 141 10.11 -23.06 2.12
CA THR A 141 10.03 -24.52 2.00
C THR A 141 9.96 -25.00 0.55
N MET A 142 9.31 -24.26 -0.34
CA MET A 142 9.10 -24.61 -1.75
C MET A 142 10.12 -23.92 -2.66
N ARG A 143 11.33 -24.47 -2.72
CA ARG A 143 12.44 -23.94 -3.52
C ARG A 143 12.13 -23.87 -5.02
N ASP A 144 11.41 -24.85 -5.57
CA ASP A 144 11.08 -24.86 -7.00
C ASP A 144 10.16 -23.69 -7.37
N TYR A 145 9.17 -23.39 -6.51
CA TYR A 145 8.30 -22.22 -6.68
C TYR A 145 9.10 -20.91 -6.56
N LYS A 146 9.99 -20.83 -5.56
CA LYS A 146 10.87 -19.68 -5.37
C LYS A 146 11.74 -19.42 -6.61
N ASP A 147 12.37 -20.46 -7.14
CA ASP A 147 13.27 -20.36 -8.27
C ASP A 147 12.52 -20.03 -9.56
N LYS A 148 11.33 -20.62 -9.75
CA LYS A 148 10.43 -20.34 -10.89
C LYS A 148 10.09 -18.86 -11.00
N TYR A 149 9.78 -18.19 -9.88
CA TYR A 149 9.24 -16.83 -9.90
C TYR A 149 10.21 -15.72 -9.49
N TYR A 150 11.17 -15.99 -8.60
CA TYR A 150 11.95 -14.91 -7.97
C TYR A 150 13.42 -14.91 -8.34
N LYS A 151 13.98 -16.00 -8.86
CA LYS A 151 15.41 -16.09 -9.19
C LYS A 151 15.84 -15.00 -10.18
N SER A 152 15.04 -14.75 -11.22
CA SER A 152 15.30 -13.68 -12.20
C SER A 152 14.94 -12.28 -11.68
N LEU A 153 14.14 -12.18 -10.61
CA LEU A 153 13.69 -10.91 -10.05
C LEU A 153 14.61 -10.36 -8.94
N ILE A 154 15.55 -11.16 -8.40
CA ILE A 154 16.49 -10.70 -7.37
C ILE A 154 17.20 -9.39 -7.76
N PRO A 155 17.73 -9.22 -8.99
CA PRO A 155 18.35 -7.97 -9.39
C PRO A 155 17.41 -6.75 -9.34
N LEU A 156 16.12 -6.96 -9.66
CA LEU A 156 15.09 -5.92 -9.56
C LEU A 156 14.84 -5.50 -8.11
N GLY A 157 14.78 -6.47 -7.19
CA GLY A 157 14.72 -6.22 -5.75
C GLY A 157 15.90 -5.38 -5.25
N LEU A 158 17.11 -5.80 -5.60
CA LEU A 158 18.36 -5.13 -5.19
C LEU A 158 18.45 -3.70 -5.74
N LYS A 159 18.09 -3.49 -7.02
CA LYS A 159 18.06 -2.17 -7.65
C LYS A 159 17.31 -1.15 -6.79
N TYR A 160 16.13 -1.49 -6.30
CA TYR A 160 15.31 -0.54 -5.54
C TYR A 160 15.64 -0.48 -4.05
N ALA A 161 16.24 -1.53 -3.48
CA ALA A 161 16.75 -1.52 -2.11
C ALA A 161 17.85 -0.47 -1.89
N GLU A 162 18.60 -0.10 -2.93
CA GLU A 162 19.60 0.97 -2.87
C GLU A 162 18.96 2.36 -2.70
N PHE A 163 17.75 2.57 -3.23
CA PHE A 163 17.08 3.87 -3.23
C PHE A 163 15.98 3.99 -2.18
N LEU A 164 15.36 2.90 -1.75
CA LEU A 164 14.26 2.90 -0.80
C LEU A 164 14.70 2.25 0.52
N PRO A 165 14.78 3.01 1.63
CA PRO A 165 15.30 2.50 2.89
C PRO A 165 14.35 1.44 3.48
N TRP A 166 14.90 0.45 4.18
CA TRP A 166 14.09 -0.58 4.81
C TRP A 166 13.14 0.00 5.89
N GLY A 167 11.86 -0.39 5.84
CA GLY A 167 10.79 0.16 6.68
C GLY A 167 10.80 -0.28 8.15
N GLY A 168 11.75 -1.13 8.55
CA GLY A 168 11.90 -1.67 9.90
C GLY A 168 11.49 -3.14 10.02
N LYS A 169 11.44 -3.65 11.26
CA LYS A 169 11.19 -5.07 11.52
C LYS A 169 9.80 -5.52 11.03
N LEU A 170 9.76 -6.62 10.29
CA LEU A 170 8.53 -7.34 9.93
C LEU A 170 8.20 -8.39 11.00
N THR A 171 6.93 -8.70 11.20
CA THR A 171 6.51 -9.76 12.12
C THR A 171 6.82 -11.14 11.52
N SER A 172 7.00 -12.14 12.38
CA SER A 172 7.20 -13.54 11.98
C SER A 172 6.06 -14.09 11.12
N GLU A 173 4.85 -13.57 11.33
CA GLU A 173 3.64 -13.92 10.61
C GLU A 173 3.63 -13.31 9.21
N SER A 174 3.97 -12.01 9.09
CA SER A 174 3.94 -11.32 7.80
C SER A 174 5.02 -11.81 6.84
N ILE A 175 6.18 -12.21 7.36
CA ILE A 175 7.32 -12.72 6.54
C ILE A 175 6.92 -13.92 5.68
N LYS A 176 5.93 -14.72 6.11
CA LYS A 176 5.43 -15.87 5.35
C LYS A 176 4.77 -15.50 4.02
N PHE A 177 4.32 -14.26 3.88
CA PHE A 177 3.57 -13.77 2.72
C PHE A 177 4.37 -12.76 1.89
N PHE A 178 5.62 -12.49 2.25
CA PHE A 178 6.49 -11.60 1.49
C PHE A 178 7.49 -12.36 0.64
N SER A 179 7.73 -11.84 -0.56
CA SER A 179 8.72 -12.39 -1.44
C SER A 179 10.14 -11.96 -1.05
N PRO A 180 11.18 -12.61 -1.62
CA PRO A 180 12.57 -12.17 -1.49
C PRO A 180 12.84 -10.79 -2.12
N VAL A 181 11.91 -10.26 -2.91
CA VAL A 181 12.04 -8.97 -3.60
C VAL A 181 11.05 -7.93 -3.06
N VAL A 182 10.47 -8.15 -1.87
CA VAL A 182 9.56 -7.18 -1.25
C VAL A 182 10.22 -5.82 -1.06
N ILE A 183 9.53 -4.76 -1.47
CA ILE A 183 9.84 -3.39 -1.07
C ILE A 183 8.95 -3.05 0.12
N TRP A 184 9.50 -3.16 1.32
CA TRP A 184 8.93 -2.62 2.54
C TRP A 184 9.74 -1.40 2.96
N THR A 185 9.17 -0.21 2.82
CA THR A 185 9.89 1.05 3.03
C THR A 185 9.06 2.10 3.77
N LYS A 186 9.76 2.93 4.55
CA LYS A 186 9.23 4.14 5.17
C LYS A 186 10.17 5.30 4.89
N PHE A 187 9.64 6.41 4.37
CA PHE A 187 10.47 7.58 4.05
C PHE A 187 9.68 8.88 4.11
N ALA A 188 10.39 9.98 4.39
CA ALA A 188 9.79 11.31 4.39
C ALA A 188 9.37 11.75 2.98
N SER A 189 8.23 12.43 2.88
CA SER A 189 7.69 12.90 1.60
C SER A 189 8.67 13.85 0.89
N SER A 190 9.11 13.46 -0.31
CA SER A 190 10.01 14.23 -1.18
C SER A 190 9.78 13.84 -2.64
N GLN A 191 9.95 14.78 -3.56
CA GLN A 191 9.68 14.53 -4.99
C GLN A 191 10.58 13.42 -5.57
N ASP A 192 11.85 13.37 -5.18
CA ASP A 192 12.81 12.36 -5.67
C ASP A 192 12.40 10.94 -5.28
N LYS A 193 12.08 10.70 -3.99
CA LYS A 193 11.66 9.37 -3.51
C LYS A 193 10.35 8.92 -4.14
N GLN A 194 9.47 9.87 -4.47
CA GLN A 194 8.20 9.59 -5.12
C GLN A 194 8.38 9.22 -6.61
N GLY A 195 9.36 9.81 -7.29
CA GLY A 195 9.79 9.37 -8.62
C GLY A 195 10.38 7.96 -8.61
N VAL A 196 11.19 7.64 -7.61
CA VAL A 196 11.72 6.28 -7.40
C VAL A 196 10.59 5.28 -7.13
N LEU A 197 9.64 5.62 -6.26
CA LEU A 197 8.48 4.75 -5.97
C LEU A 197 7.65 4.47 -7.23
N TYR A 198 7.40 5.48 -8.05
CA TYR A 198 6.68 5.30 -9.32
C TYR A 198 7.45 4.37 -10.27
N SER A 199 8.77 4.56 -10.39
CA SER A 199 9.61 3.69 -11.21
C SER A 199 9.61 2.25 -10.71
N ALA A 200 9.67 2.06 -9.38
CA ALA A 200 9.58 0.74 -8.75
C ALA A 200 8.26 0.06 -9.06
N PHE A 201 7.14 0.78 -8.92
CA PHE A 201 5.82 0.24 -9.27
C PHE A 201 5.74 -0.18 -10.73
N VAL A 202 6.22 0.66 -11.65
CA VAL A 202 6.23 0.35 -13.10
C VAL A 202 7.03 -0.92 -13.38
N ASP A 203 8.26 -1.02 -12.87
CA ASP A 203 9.13 -2.17 -13.13
C ASP A 203 8.56 -3.45 -12.50
N TYR A 204 8.05 -3.39 -11.27
CA TYR A 204 7.46 -4.55 -10.60
C TYR A 204 6.20 -5.02 -11.29
N TYR A 205 5.36 -4.08 -11.76
CA TYR A 205 4.13 -4.43 -12.44
C TYR A 205 4.39 -5.03 -13.81
N LYS A 206 5.32 -4.47 -14.59
CA LYS A 206 5.79 -5.07 -15.85
C LYS A 206 6.37 -6.46 -15.62
N ALA A 207 7.20 -6.65 -14.59
CA ALA A 207 7.72 -7.96 -14.24
C ALA A 207 6.60 -8.96 -13.93
N TRP A 208 5.55 -8.55 -13.21
CA TRP A 208 4.39 -9.41 -12.95
C TRP A 208 3.62 -9.76 -14.23
N LEU A 209 3.42 -8.80 -15.14
CA LEU A 209 2.80 -9.03 -16.44
C LEU A 209 3.63 -9.99 -17.31
N GLU A 210 4.96 -9.86 -17.32
CA GLU A 210 5.83 -10.81 -18.02
C GLU A 210 5.76 -12.23 -17.44
N LEU A 211 5.55 -12.37 -16.13
CA LEU A 211 5.29 -13.67 -15.52
C LEU A 211 3.94 -14.22 -15.97
N MET A 212 2.92 -13.36 -16.05
CA MET A 212 1.60 -13.73 -16.54
C MET A 212 1.63 -14.22 -17.99
N ASP A 213 2.35 -13.53 -18.87
CA ASP A 213 2.49 -13.92 -20.29
C ASP A 213 3.13 -15.31 -20.46
N LYS A 214 4.01 -15.70 -19.53
CA LYS A 214 4.72 -16.98 -19.53
C LYS A 214 4.00 -18.07 -18.73
N ALA A 215 2.90 -17.72 -18.08
CA ALA A 215 2.21 -18.63 -17.19
C ALA A 215 1.43 -19.71 -17.98
N VAL A 216 1.34 -20.89 -17.40
CA VAL A 216 0.62 -22.03 -17.96
C VAL A 216 -0.48 -22.41 -16.98
N GLU A 217 -1.70 -22.53 -17.49
CA GLU A 217 -2.84 -23.02 -16.71
C GLU A 217 -2.67 -24.51 -16.39
N SER A 218 -2.80 -24.85 -15.11
CA SER A 218 -2.87 -26.21 -14.63
C SER A 218 -4.25 -26.80 -14.91
N THR A 219 -4.28 -28.01 -15.44
CA THR A 219 -5.50 -28.83 -15.55
C THR A 219 -5.61 -29.88 -14.43
N ASP A 220 -4.59 -30.00 -13.57
CA ASP A 220 -4.62 -30.88 -12.40
C ASP A 220 -5.48 -30.29 -11.29
N ALA A 221 -6.60 -30.94 -11.00
CA ALA A 221 -7.54 -30.54 -9.96
C ALA A 221 -6.88 -30.42 -8.57
N THR A 222 -5.87 -31.24 -8.27
CA THR A 222 -5.16 -31.18 -6.98
C THR A 222 -4.35 -29.90 -6.86
N GLN A 223 -3.59 -29.56 -7.90
CA GLN A 223 -2.83 -28.31 -7.97
C GLN A 223 -3.75 -27.08 -7.93
N ILE A 224 -4.87 -27.09 -8.67
CA ILE A 224 -5.86 -26.00 -8.69
C ILE A 224 -6.43 -25.78 -7.27
N LEU A 225 -6.83 -26.86 -6.59
CA LEU A 225 -7.32 -26.78 -5.21
C LEU A 225 -6.24 -26.23 -4.28
N TRP A 226 -5.01 -26.68 -4.41
CA TRP A 226 -3.91 -26.20 -3.58
C TRP A 226 -3.62 -24.71 -3.77
N ASN A 227 -3.65 -24.24 -5.01
CA ASN A 227 -3.54 -22.82 -5.35
C ASN A 227 -4.71 -22.01 -4.76
N ARG A 228 -5.94 -22.52 -4.86
CA ARG A 228 -7.12 -21.87 -4.27
C ARG A 228 -6.98 -21.72 -2.75
N GLU A 229 -6.57 -22.78 -2.06
CA GLU A 229 -6.34 -22.75 -0.61
C GLU A 229 -5.22 -21.80 -0.22
N ALA A 230 -4.16 -21.70 -1.04
CA ALA A 230 -3.10 -20.74 -0.83
C ALA A 230 -3.58 -19.28 -0.95
N GLN A 231 -4.39 -18.97 -1.97
CA GLN A 231 -5.02 -17.66 -2.09
C GLN A 231 -5.95 -17.37 -0.91
N HIS A 232 -6.75 -18.35 -0.48
CA HIS A 232 -7.64 -18.20 0.66
C HIS A 232 -6.86 -17.89 1.94
N ARG A 233 -5.79 -18.64 2.26
CA ARG A 233 -4.92 -18.36 3.41
C ARG A 233 -4.33 -16.94 3.38
N TYR A 234 -3.88 -16.47 2.21
CA TYR A 234 -3.38 -15.10 2.06
C TYR A 234 -4.48 -14.07 2.37
N LEU A 235 -5.68 -14.26 1.83
CA LEU A 235 -6.83 -13.39 2.04
C LEU A 235 -7.27 -13.38 3.52
N THR A 236 -7.36 -14.55 4.17
CA THR A 236 -7.71 -14.67 5.59
C THR A 236 -6.68 -13.97 6.47
N TRP A 237 -5.39 -14.18 6.23
CA TRP A 237 -4.33 -13.49 6.97
C TRP A 237 -4.40 -11.97 6.79
N ARG A 238 -4.60 -11.48 5.56
CA ARG A 238 -4.82 -10.06 5.28
C ARG A 238 -6.03 -9.53 6.05
N ALA A 239 -7.14 -10.27 6.07
CA ALA A 239 -8.34 -9.91 6.80
C ALA A 239 -8.06 -9.73 8.29
N GLU A 240 -7.51 -10.74 8.94
CA GLU A 240 -7.27 -10.74 10.38
C GLU A 240 -6.26 -9.67 10.82
N LYS A 241 -5.15 -9.52 10.08
CA LYS A 241 -4.04 -8.66 10.52
C LYS A 241 -4.26 -7.19 10.16
N VAL A 242 -5.01 -6.91 9.10
CA VAL A 242 -5.48 -5.55 8.84
C VAL A 242 -6.64 -5.18 9.78
N PHE A 243 -7.41 -6.15 10.27
CA PHE A 243 -8.49 -5.94 11.25
C PHE A 243 -8.01 -5.71 12.70
N THR A 244 -6.88 -6.27 13.11
CA THR A 244 -6.50 -6.34 14.55
C THR A 244 -5.31 -5.47 14.97
N SER A 245 -4.53 -4.89 14.04
CA SER A 245 -3.35 -4.08 14.41
C SER A 245 -3.70 -2.60 14.61
N SER A 246 -4.11 -2.28 15.83
CA SER A 246 -4.37 -0.93 16.32
C SER A 246 -3.08 -0.12 16.45
N SER A 247 -3.03 1.04 15.77
CA SER A 247 -2.20 2.23 16.07
C SER A 247 -2.53 3.40 15.12
N TYR A 248 -3.11 3.14 13.94
CA TYR A 248 -3.56 4.17 13.00
C TYR A 248 -5.02 3.92 12.60
N PRO A 249 -5.99 4.62 13.22
CA PRO A 249 -7.42 4.41 12.96
C PRO A 249 -7.81 4.62 11.48
N ASP A 250 -7.07 5.45 10.73
CA ASP A 250 -7.41 5.82 9.35
C ASP A 250 -6.95 4.79 8.29
N PHE A 251 -6.06 3.85 8.66
CA PHE A 251 -5.60 2.78 7.75
C PHE A 251 -6.63 1.63 7.65
N VAL A 252 -7.47 1.50 8.68
CA VAL A 252 -8.33 0.33 8.91
C VAL A 252 -9.64 0.42 8.15
N LEU A 253 -10.24 1.60 7.98
CA LEU A 253 -11.51 1.75 7.24
C LEU A 253 -11.43 1.32 5.77
N CYS A 254 -10.23 1.42 5.17
CA CYS A 254 -10.03 1.27 3.74
C CYS A 254 -10.03 -0.20 3.30
N SER A 255 -9.31 -1.08 4.01
CA SER A 255 -9.27 -2.52 3.65
C SER A 255 -10.55 -3.30 4.02
N LEU A 256 -11.45 -2.69 4.79
CA LEU A 256 -12.63 -3.32 5.39
C LEU A 256 -13.75 -3.66 4.39
N LEU A 257 -13.73 -3.18 3.14
CA LEU A 257 -14.86 -3.34 2.22
C LEU A 257 -14.83 -4.59 1.31
N PHE A 258 -13.71 -5.33 1.17
CA PHE A 258 -13.59 -6.34 0.09
C PHE A 258 -13.21 -7.77 0.46
N LEU A 259 -13.14 -8.10 1.74
CA LEU A 259 -13.07 -9.50 2.18
C LEU A 259 -14.44 -10.15 2.35
N SER A 260 -15.53 -9.39 2.19
CA SER A 260 -16.91 -9.89 2.14
C SER A 260 -17.37 -10.25 0.71
N ILE A 261 -16.45 -10.40 -0.25
CA ILE A 261 -16.77 -11.11 -1.48
C ILE A 261 -16.88 -12.58 -1.05
N PRO A 262 -18.07 -13.21 -1.17
CA PRO A 262 -18.17 -14.62 -0.86
C PRO A 262 -17.12 -15.35 -1.69
N SER A 263 -16.32 -16.22 -1.07
CA SER A 263 -15.90 -17.39 -1.80
C SER A 263 -17.21 -18.10 -2.14
N ASP A 264 -17.77 -17.83 -3.31
CA ASP A 264 -18.90 -18.61 -3.81
C ASP A 264 -18.39 -20.05 -3.84
N ASN A 265 -18.84 -20.82 -2.84
CA ASN A 265 -18.65 -22.26 -2.77
C ASN A 265 -19.58 -22.98 -3.74
N ASN A 266 -20.17 -22.25 -4.70
CA ASN A 266 -20.96 -22.76 -5.80
C ASN A 266 -21.09 -21.65 -6.84
N SER A 267 -20.31 -21.70 -7.92
CA SER A 267 -20.69 -21.31 -9.29
C SER A 267 -19.43 -21.19 -10.15
N TYR A 268 -19.20 -22.25 -10.94
CA TYR A 268 -18.27 -22.40 -12.08
C TYR A 268 -16.78 -22.46 -11.76
#